data_AF-A0A938NKF5-F1
#
_entry.id   AF-A0A938NKF5-F1
#
_cell.length_a   1.000
_cell.length_b   1.000
_cell.length_c   1.000
_cell.angle_alpha   90.00
_cell.angle_beta   90.00
_cell.angle_gamma   90.00
#
_symmetry.space_group_name_H-M   'P 1'
#
loop_
_entity.id
_entity.type
_entity.pdbx_description
1 polymer ?
#
loop_
_entity_poly.entity_id
_entity_poly.type
_entity_poly.pdbx_seq_one_letter_code
_entity_poly.pdbx_strand_id
1 'polypeptide(L)'
;MAEPRESLRQAPRRAGGRGGLWRWALGLLALLVLALLPVAAAYQLGIREPVAKVLAPAGPEAPDAAAPRGEALRLILDEAFWKARLELSGRGAPCLALDLVDSLALIEVRGVAVRRCRIQAIDRSALLARRLERREFRERLARPFGIVEELATLPKEPIRVEVAPRDTLEAKQLGPRNFEPEAPDLFYILRIDGGLTLDLRQIEPPAEAAKALEDSLRWHSRRTEAWSAFTKLVQRQLPAHP
;
A
#
# COMPACT_ATOMS: atom_id res chain seq x y z
N MET A 1 52.87 -86.76 -15.74
CA MET A 1 51.50 -87.18 -15.42
C MET A 1 50.94 -86.19 -14.39
N ALA A 2 49.73 -85.67 -14.65
CA ALA A 2 48.72 -85.03 -13.78
C ALA A 2 49.19 -83.96 -12.75
N GLU A 3 48.88 -82.66 -12.87
CA GLU A 3 47.61 -81.90 -12.64
C GLU A 3 47.88 -80.86 -11.51
N PRO A 4 47.02 -79.87 -11.20
CA PRO A 4 46.41 -78.82 -12.05
C PRO A 4 46.74 -77.40 -11.52
N ARG A 5 46.68 -76.39 -12.41
CA ARG A 5 46.85 -74.96 -12.06
C ARG A 5 45.50 -74.35 -11.62
N GLU A 6 45.37 -74.03 -10.34
CA GLU A 6 44.28 -73.22 -9.79
C GLU A 6 44.38 -71.77 -10.31
N SER A 7 43.39 -71.36 -11.09
CA SER A 7 43.26 -70.01 -11.62
C SER A 7 42.33 -69.19 -10.73
N LEU A 8 42.91 -68.50 -9.76
CA LEU A 8 42.25 -67.44 -8.99
C LEU A 8 41.96 -66.25 -9.91
N ARG A 9 40.76 -66.25 -10.52
CA ARG A 9 40.18 -65.08 -11.18
C ARG A 9 39.84 -64.02 -10.12
N GLN A 10 40.72 -63.03 -9.98
CA GLN A 10 40.39 -61.80 -9.26
C GLN A 10 39.42 -60.96 -10.11
N ALA A 11 38.22 -60.74 -9.60
CA ALA A 11 37.24 -59.82 -10.19
C ALA A 11 37.67 -58.36 -9.94
N PRO A 12 37.54 -57.46 -10.93
CA PRO A 12 37.88 -56.05 -10.74
C PRO A 12 36.86 -55.37 -9.83
N ARG A 13 37.31 -54.92 -8.65
CA ARG A 13 36.56 -54.02 -7.77
C ARG A 13 36.35 -52.68 -8.49
N ARG A 14 35.14 -52.44 -9.00
CA ARG A 14 34.71 -51.11 -9.46
C ARG A 14 34.60 -50.18 -8.25
N ALA A 15 35.62 -49.35 -8.05
CA ALA A 15 35.56 -48.22 -7.12
C ALA A 15 34.57 -47.17 -7.67
N GLY A 16 33.35 -47.17 -7.12
CA GLY A 16 32.30 -46.23 -7.48
C GLY A 16 32.65 -44.80 -7.08
N GLY A 17 32.83 -43.93 -8.08
CA GLY A 17 33.15 -42.51 -7.93
C GLY A 17 31.99 -41.69 -7.33
N ARG A 18 31.80 -41.75 -6.01
CA ARG A 18 30.90 -40.85 -5.27
C ARG A 18 31.47 -39.44 -5.06
N GLY A 19 32.76 -39.22 -5.34
CA GLY A 19 33.42 -37.92 -5.16
C GLY A 19 33.06 -36.85 -6.19
N GLY A 20 32.45 -37.22 -7.32
CA GLY A 20 32.05 -36.27 -8.36
C GLY A 20 30.83 -35.44 -7.98
N LEU A 21 29.78 -36.08 -7.47
CA LEU A 21 28.48 -35.45 -7.19
C LEU A 21 28.57 -34.33 -6.14
N TRP A 22 29.41 -34.48 -5.13
CA TRP A 22 29.60 -33.46 -4.09
C TRP A 22 30.25 -32.17 -4.63
N ARG A 23 31.14 -32.28 -5.63
CA ARG A 23 31.78 -31.11 -6.26
C ARG A 23 30.79 -30.31 -7.09
N TRP A 24 29.85 -30.99 -7.76
CA TRP A 24 28.77 -30.34 -8.49
C TRP A 24 27.74 -29.68 -7.57
N ALA A 25 27.37 -30.34 -6.46
CA ALA A 25 26.45 -29.78 -5.48
C ALA A 25 27.00 -28.50 -4.82
N LEU A 26 28.28 -28.50 -4.44
CA LEU A 26 28.96 -27.31 -3.90
C LEU A 26 29.05 -26.18 -4.93
N GLY A 27 29.32 -26.51 -6.19
CA GLY A 27 29.33 -25.53 -7.28
C GLY A 27 27.96 -24.85 -7.48
N LEU A 28 26.88 -25.64 -7.49
CA LEU A 28 25.51 -25.11 -7.60
C LEU A 28 25.12 -24.24 -6.40
N LEU A 29 25.47 -24.65 -5.18
CA LEU A 29 25.20 -23.87 -3.98
C LEU A 29 25.94 -22.51 -4.02
N ALA A 30 27.23 -22.52 -4.39
CA ALA A 30 28.02 -21.29 -4.52
C ALA A 30 27.43 -20.34 -5.58
N LEU A 31 26.96 -20.88 -6.70
CA LEU A 31 26.34 -20.10 -7.78
C LEU A 31 24.99 -19.52 -7.35
N LEU A 32 24.21 -20.28 -6.57
CA LEU A 32 22.93 -19.83 -6.01
C LEU A 32 23.13 -18.74 -4.94
N VAL A 33 24.14 -18.89 -4.08
CA VAL A 33 24.53 -17.84 -3.11
C VAL A 33 25.02 -16.59 -3.83
N LEU A 34 25.85 -16.72 -4.86
CA LEU A 34 26.34 -15.60 -5.66
C LEU A 34 25.20 -14.88 -6.40
N ALA A 35 24.20 -15.61 -6.87
CA ALA A 35 23.01 -15.04 -7.51
C ALA A 35 22.06 -14.35 -6.51
N LEU A 36 21.98 -14.84 -5.27
CA LEU A 36 21.18 -14.23 -4.21
C LEU A 36 21.86 -13.05 -3.52
N LEU A 37 23.19 -12.97 -3.55
CA LEU A 37 23.96 -11.88 -2.94
C LEU A 37 23.59 -10.48 -3.43
N PRO A 38 23.42 -10.22 -4.74
CA PRO A 38 22.94 -8.91 -5.21
C PRO A 38 21.48 -8.65 -4.85
N VAL A 39 20.64 -9.69 -4.70
CA VAL A 39 19.24 -9.54 -4.26
C VAL A 39 19.19 -9.15 -2.77
N ALA A 40 19.99 -9.81 -1.93
CA ALA A 40 20.11 -9.49 -0.51
C ALA A 40 20.77 -8.12 -0.29
N ALA A 41 21.81 -7.79 -1.08
CA ALA A 41 22.44 -6.48 -1.05
C ALA A 41 21.45 -5.39 -1.51
N ALA A 42 20.66 -5.63 -2.56
CA ALA A 42 19.58 -4.73 -2.97
C ALA A 42 18.47 -4.63 -1.92
N TYR A 43 18.23 -5.68 -1.13
CA TYR A 43 17.28 -5.64 -0.02
C TYR A 43 17.81 -4.81 1.17
N GLN A 44 19.11 -4.90 1.47
CA GLN A 44 19.74 -4.14 2.55
C GLN A 44 20.02 -2.67 2.15
N LEU A 45 20.45 -2.42 0.91
CA LEU A 45 20.67 -1.07 0.37
C LEU A 45 19.36 -0.40 -0.07
N GLY A 46 18.34 -1.18 -0.46
CA GLY A 46 17.04 -0.70 -0.94
C GLY A 46 16.13 -0.09 0.12
N ILE A 47 16.53 -0.07 1.39
CA ILE A 47 15.80 0.62 2.47
C ILE A 47 16.44 1.99 2.81
N ARG A 48 17.58 2.38 2.20
CA ARG A 48 18.26 3.66 2.51
C ARG A 48 18.58 4.58 1.32
N GLU A 49 17.76 4.50 0.26
CA GLU A 49 17.61 5.46 -0.88
C GLU A 49 18.15 4.99 -2.25
N PRO A 50 17.32 5.13 -3.31
CA PRO A 50 17.20 6.43 -4.00
C PRO A 50 15.74 6.88 -4.19
N VAL A 51 14.98 7.07 -3.10
CA VAL A 51 13.80 7.96 -3.19
C VAL A 51 14.27 9.40 -3.43
N ALA A 52 15.44 9.82 -2.93
CA ALA A 52 16.04 11.12 -3.23
C ALA A 52 16.34 11.39 -4.72
N LYS A 53 16.53 10.37 -5.57
CA LYS A 53 16.81 10.58 -7.02
C LYS A 53 15.57 10.50 -7.92
N VAL A 54 14.51 9.84 -7.46
CA VAL A 54 13.13 10.08 -7.97
C VAL A 54 12.60 11.45 -7.50
N LEU A 55 13.29 12.06 -6.52
CA LEU A 55 13.12 13.41 -6.02
C LEU A 55 14.07 14.45 -6.65
N ALA A 56 14.67 14.17 -7.80
CA ALA A 56 15.21 15.27 -8.60
C ALA A 56 14.02 16.18 -8.99
N PRO A 57 14.05 17.49 -8.67
CA PRO A 57 12.97 18.38 -9.01
C PRO A 57 12.72 18.34 -10.52
N ALA A 58 11.45 18.26 -10.91
CA ALA A 58 11.00 18.63 -12.23
C ALA A 58 11.61 20.01 -12.57
N GLY A 59 12.62 20.02 -13.45
CA GLY A 59 13.35 21.22 -13.84
C GLY A 59 14.12 21.95 -12.71
N PRO A 60 15.07 22.82 -13.07
CA PRO A 60 15.58 23.85 -12.18
C PRO A 60 14.54 24.99 -12.05
N GLU A 61 13.27 24.68 -11.82
CA GLU A 61 12.41 25.69 -11.22
C GLU A 61 12.70 25.62 -9.73
N ALA A 62 13.57 26.54 -9.31
CA ALA A 62 13.87 26.78 -7.91
C ALA A 62 12.56 26.75 -7.11
N PRO A 63 12.54 26.24 -5.86
CA PRO A 63 11.42 26.53 -4.97
C PRO A 63 11.17 28.02 -5.08
N ASP A 64 9.96 28.41 -5.53
CA ASP A 64 9.61 29.80 -5.82
C ASP A 64 10.24 30.62 -4.70
N ALA A 65 11.16 31.53 -5.01
CA ALA A 65 11.85 32.30 -3.97
C ALA A 65 10.83 33.08 -3.12
N ALA A 66 9.62 33.28 -3.67
CA ALA A 66 8.43 33.82 -3.05
C ALA A 66 7.37 32.76 -2.65
N ALA A 67 7.77 31.51 -2.37
CA ALA A 67 6.83 30.48 -1.94
C ALA A 67 6.04 31.00 -0.72
N PRO A 68 4.70 30.95 -0.77
CA PRO A 68 3.88 31.47 0.32
C PRO A 68 4.22 30.70 1.60
N ARG A 69 4.47 31.43 2.68
CA ARG A 69 4.81 30.88 4.00
C ARG A 69 3.81 31.38 5.04
N GLY A 70 3.65 30.61 6.12
CA GLY A 70 2.80 30.98 7.24
C GLY A 70 1.34 31.18 6.81
N GLU A 71 0.80 32.36 7.10
CA GLU A 71 -0.60 32.70 6.89
C GLU A 71 -1.02 32.70 5.42
N ALA A 72 -0.17 33.18 4.51
CA ALA A 72 -0.47 33.19 3.08
C ALA A 72 -0.67 31.77 2.53
N LEU A 73 0.16 30.81 2.97
CA LEU A 73 0.00 29.41 2.59
C LEU A 73 -1.31 28.83 3.13
N ARG A 74 -1.66 29.17 4.38
CA ARG A 74 -2.90 28.73 5.00
C ARG A 74 -4.11 29.23 4.21
N LEU A 75 -4.17 30.51 3.86
CA LEU A 75 -5.27 31.07 3.08
C LEU A 75 -5.43 30.41 1.71
N ILE A 76 -4.31 30.10 1.03
CA ILE A 76 -4.33 29.39 -0.25
C ILE A 76 -4.88 27.98 -0.09
N LEU A 77 -4.50 27.27 0.98
CA LEU A 77 -5.00 25.92 1.27
C LEU A 77 -6.48 25.94 1.67
N ASP A 78 -6.91 26.92 2.46
CA ASP A 78 -8.31 27.11 2.84
C ASP A 78 -9.15 27.39 1.59
N GLU A 79 -8.70 28.29 0.71
CA GLU A 79 -9.37 28.58 -0.56
C GLU A 79 -9.47 27.31 -1.44
N ALA A 80 -8.39 26.55 -1.55
CA ALA A 80 -8.37 25.30 -2.29
C ALA A 80 -9.36 24.27 -1.71
N PHE A 81 -9.40 24.14 -0.38
CA PHE A 81 -10.33 23.26 0.32
C PHE A 81 -11.79 23.64 0.02
N TRP A 82 -12.14 24.92 0.13
CA TRP A 82 -13.51 25.38 -0.14
C TRP A 82 -13.90 25.21 -1.61
N LYS A 83 -12.98 25.42 -2.56
CA LYS A 83 -13.20 25.15 -3.99
C LYS A 83 -13.50 23.68 -4.25
N ALA A 84 -12.67 22.78 -3.73
CA ALA A 84 -12.88 21.34 -3.89
C ALA A 84 -14.21 20.87 -3.27
N ARG A 85 -14.54 21.40 -2.09
CA ARG A 85 -15.79 21.09 -1.40
C ARG A 85 -17.02 21.59 -2.15
N LEU A 86 -16.96 22.80 -2.70
CA LEU A 86 -18.04 23.35 -3.52
C LEU A 86 -18.29 22.48 -4.75
N GLU A 87 -17.23 22.02 -5.43
CA GLU A 87 -17.34 21.13 -6.58
C GLU A 87 -17.98 19.77 -6.20
N LEU A 88 -17.60 19.19 -5.06
CA LEU A 88 -18.20 17.93 -4.57
C LEU A 88 -19.67 18.07 -4.23
N SER A 89 -20.08 19.22 -3.67
CA SER A 89 -21.47 19.46 -3.30
C SER A 89 -22.42 19.34 -4.51
N GLY A 90 -21.96 19.72 -5.70
CA GLY A 90 -22.71 19.62 -6.95
C GLY A 90 -22.89 18.18 -7.48
N ARG A 91 -22.02 17.24 -7.10
CA ARG A 91 -22.03 15.87 -7.66
C ARG A 91 -23.02 14.93 -6.97
N GLY A 92 -23.47 15.25 -5.76
CA GLY A 92 -24.49 14.51 -5.03
C GLY A 92 -24.10 13.12 -4.48
N ALA A 93 -22.88 12.66 -4.74
CA ALA A 93 -22.31 11.47 -4.13
C ALA A 93 -21.81 11.75 -2.70
N PRO A 94 -21.75 10.74 -1.81
CA PRO A 94 -21.08 10.89 -0.53
C PRO A 94 -19.58 11.13 -0.75
N CYS A 95 -19.02 12.08 0.00
CA CYS A 95 -17.60 12.40 -0.04
C CYS A 95 -17.01 12.47 1.37
N LEU A 96 -15.69 12.24 1.44
CA LEU A 96 -14.90 12.40 2.65
C LEU A 96 -14.14 13.73 2.54
N ALA A 97 -14.49 14.68 3.40
CA ALA A 97 -13.75 15.92 3.56
C ALA A 97 -12.82 15.81 4.78
N LEU A 98 -11.53 16.03 4.56
CA LEU A 98 -10.51 15.98 5.61
C LEU A 98 -9.95 17.37 5.83
N ASP A 99 -10.22 17.92 7.01
CA ASP A 99 -9.59 19.13 7.50
C ASP A 99 -8.43 18.73 8.41
N LEU A 100 -7.21 18.87 7.91
CA LEU A 100 -6.00 18.53 8.64
C LEU A 100 -5.57 19.64 9.60
N VAL A 101 -6.09 20.87 9.45
CA VAL A 101 -5.78 22.00 10.32
C VAL A 101 -6.57 21.86 11.61
N ASP A 102 -7.88 21.65 11.48
CA ASP A 102 -8.78 21.46 12.63
C ASP A 102 -8.84 20.01 13.10
N SER A 103 -8.15 19.09 12.40
CA SER A 103 -8.13 17.65 12.68
C SER A 103 -9.54 17.04 12.68
N LEU A 104 -10.28 17.27 11.59
CA LEU A 104 -11.64 16.81 11.42
C LEU A 104 -11.77 15.97 10.15
N ALA A 105 -12.48 14.86 10.28
CA ALA A 105 -12.96 14.08 9.16
C ALA A 105 -14.48 14.21 9.09
N LEU A 106 -14.98 14.58 7.92
CA LEU A 106 -16.39 14.83 7.66
C LEU A 106 -16.84 13.91 6.52
N ILE A 107 -17.93 13.19 6.74
CA ILE A 107 -18.66 12.52 5.65
C ILE A 107 -19.77 13.46 5.24
N GLU A 108 -19.76 13.89 3.99
CA GLU A 108 -20.71 14.86 3.46
C GLU A 108 -21.50 14.30 2.29
N VAL A 109 -22.75 14.73 2.16
CA VAL A 109 -23.60 14.44 1.01
C VAL A 109 -24.19 15.76 0.56
N ARG A 110 -23.96 16.15 -0.71
CA ARG A 110 -24.41 17.44 -1.26
C ARG A 110 -23.95 18.65 -0.42
N GLY A 111 -22.74 18.57 0.15
CA GLY A 111 -22.16 19.61 1.01
C GLY A 111 -22.70 19.65 2.45
N VAL A 112 -23.67 18.80 2.79
CA VAL A 112 -24.20 18.66 4.16
C VAL A 112 -23.41 17.58 4.89
N ALA A 113 -22.82 17.93 6.03
CA ALA A 113 -22.11 16.98 6.87
C ALA A 113 -23.10 16.01 7.53
N VAL A 114 -23.03 14.74 7.15
CA VAL A 114 -23.82 13.64 7.72
C VAL A 114 -23.17 13.12 8.99
N ARG A 115 -21.83 13.03 8.99
CA ARG A 115 -21.05 12.57 10.15
C ARG A 115 -19.78 13.39 10.29
N ARG A 116 -19.43 13.70 11.55
CA ARG A 116 -18.21 14.41 11.91
C ARG A 116 -17.44 13.57 12.91
N CYS A 117 -16.16 13.38 12.66
CA CYS A 117 -15.23 12.66 13.50
C CYS A 117 -14.00 13.53 13.75
N ARG A 118 -13.45 13.49 14.96
CA ARG A 118 -12.18 14.15 15.29
C ARG A 118 -11.03 13.20 14.99
N ILE A 119 -10.03 13.69 14.27
CA ILE A 119 -8.78 12.98 14.03
C ILE A 119 -7.89 13.21 15.26
N GLN A 120 -7.41 12.14 15.90
CA GLN A 120 -6.58 12.29 17.10
C GLN A 120 -5.09 12.39 16.76
N ALA A 121 -4.65 11.74 15.69
CA ALA A 121 -3.26 11.75 15.23
C ALA A 121 -3.19 11.88 13.71
N ILE A 122 -2.25 12.69 13.22
CA ILE A 122 -2.02 12.90 11.80
C ILE A 122 -0.52 12.71 11.54
N ASP A 123 -0.19 11.63 10.83
CA ASP A 123 1.16 11.39 10.33
C ASP A 123 1.25 11.83 8.87
N ARG A 124 2.27 12.62 8.55
CA ARG A 124 2.54 13.09 7.19
C ARG A 124 3.95 12.76 6.76
N SER A 125 4.11 12.38 5.49
CA SER A 125 5.44 12.17 4.93
C SER A 125 6.19 13.51 4.78
N ALA A 126 7.51 13.49 4.95
CA ALA A 126 8.35 14.66 4.70
C ALA A 126 8.25 15.14 3.23
N LEU A 127 7.92 14.23 2.31
CA LEU A 127 7.71 14.52 0.90
C LEU A 127 6.45 15.36 0.67
N LEU A 128 5.38 15.11 1.43
CA LEU A 128 4.16 15.91 1.33
C LEU A 128 4.43 17.37 1.71
N ALA A 129 5.20 17.59 2.77
CA ALA A 129 5.58 18.94 3.21
C ALA A 129 6.33 19.70 2.10
N ARG A 130 7.30 19.06 1.43
CA ARG A 130 8.03 19.66 0.31
C ARG A 130 7.16 19.90 -0.92
N ARG A 131 6.19 19.03 -1.19
CA ARG A 131 5.27 19.20 -2.33
C ARG A 131 4.30 20.36 -2.13
N LEU A 132 3.87 20.62 -0.89
CA LEU A 132 3.00 21.77 -0.56
C LEU A 132 3.64 23.13 -0.89
N GLU A 133 4.97 23.21 -0.93
CA GLU A 133 5.70 24.42 -1.35
C GLU A 133 5.60 24.67 -2.86
N ARG A 134 5.22 23.67 -3.65
CA ARG A 134 5.06 23.80 -5.11
C ARG A 134 3.67 24.30 -5.46
N ARG A 135 3.61 25.29 -6.34
CA ARG A 135 2.37 25.90 -6.81
C ARG A 135 1.44 24.89 -7.49
N GLU A 136 1.96 24.09 -8.42
CA GLU A 136 1.21 23.07 -9.15
C GLU A 136 0.47 22.10 -8.21
N PHE A 137 1.14 21.69 -7.12
CA PHE A 137 0.54 20.78 -6.16
C PHE A 137 -0.59 21.45 -5.37
N ARG A 138 -0.43 22.74 -4.99
CA ARG A 138 -1.50 23.52 -4.34
C ARG A 138 -2.70 23.72 -5.25
N GLU A 139 -2.48 24.03 -6.53
CA GLU A 139 -3.57 24.17 -7.51
C GLU A 139 -4.32 22.85 -7.69
N ARG A 140 -3.62 21.71 -7.59
CA ARG A 140 -4.25 20.40 -7.64
C ARG A 140 -5.12 20.10 -6.41
N LEU A 141 -4.75 20.58 -5.21
CA LEU A 141 -5.57 20.44 -4.00
C LEU A 141 -6.92 21.18 -4.11
N ALA A 142 -7.05 22.14 -5.03
CA ALA A 142 -8.29 22.86 -5.26
C ALA A 142 -9.36 22.04 -6.01
N ARG A 143 -9.00 20.84 -6.48
CA ARG A 143 -9.91 19.91 -7.15
C ARG A 143 -10.19 18.71 -6.25
N PRO A 144 -11.41 18.17 -6.30
CA PRO A 144 -11.73 16.99 -5.53
C PRO A 144 -11.02 15.77 -6.09
N PHE A 145 -10.57 14.94 -5.17
CA PHE A 145 -9.83 13.76 -5.51
C PHE A 145 -10.74 12.53 -5.69
N GLY A 146 -10.36 11.65 -6.61
CA GLY A 146 -10.99 10.35 -6.84
C GLY A 146 -10.21 9.20 -6.21
N ILE A 147 -10.92 8.22 -5.67
CA ILE A 147 -10.31 6.98 -5.17
C ILE A 147 -9.96 6.11 -6.39
N VAL A 148 -8.68 5.77 -6.51
CA VAL A 148 -8.14 4.90 -7.57
C VAL A 148 -8.13 3.45 -7.11
N GLU A 149 -7.74 3.21 -5.87
CA GLU A 149 -7.64 1.87 -5.29
C GLU A 149 -7.94 1.95 -3.78
N GLU A 150 -8.60 0.90 -3.28
CA GLU A 150 -9.01 0.77 -1.89
C GLU A 150 -8.55 -0.61 -1.39
N LEU A 151 -7.81 -0.60 -0.28
CA LEU A 151 -7.46 -1.80 0.47
C LEU A 151 -8.00 -1.64 1.88
N ALA A 152 -8.87 -2.54 2.32
CA ALA A 152 -9.56 -2.45 3.59
C ALA A 152 -9.52 -3.79 4.33
N THR A 153 -9.49 -3.74 5.67
CA THR A 153 -9.71 -4.93 6.50
C THR A 153 -11.16 -5.34 6.57
N LEU A 154 -12.10 -4.41 6.34
CA LEU A 154 -13.51 -4.77 6.27
C LEU A 154 -13.80 -5.58 5.02
N PRO A 155 -14.37 -6.79 5.16
CA PRO A 155 -14.92 -7.48 4.01
C PRO A 155 -16.04 -6.62 3.43
N LYS A 156 -16.05 -6.46 2.10
CA LYS A 156 -17.20 -5.91 1.40
C LYS A 156 -18.29 -6.96 1.46
N GLU A 157 -19.09 -6.95 2.52
CA GLU A 157 -20.19 -7.89 2.64
C GLU A 157 -21.17 -7.69 1.48
N PRO A 158 -21.63 -8.77 0.83
CA PRO A 158 -22.66 -8.65 -0.18
C PRO A 158 -23.92 -8.07 0.47
N ILE A 159 -24.49 -7.04 -0.15
CA ILE A 159 -25.77 -6.45 0.29
C ILE A 159 -26.80 -7.58 0.32
N ARG A 160 -27.20 -8.00 1.53
CA ARG A 160 -28.31 -8.92 1.70
C ARG A 160 -29.58 -8.13 1.45
N VAL A 161 -30.17 -8.30 0.27
CA VAL A 161 -31.50 -7.74 -0.04
C VAL A 161 -32.51 -8.59 0.69
N GLU A 162 -32.94 -8.11 1.85
CA GLU A 162 -33.97 -8.77 2.64
C GLU A 162 -35.34 -8.22 2.26
N VAL A 163 -36.28 -9.13 2.04
CA VAL A 163 -37.68 -8.78 1.84
C VAL A 163 -38.27 -8.49 3.21
N ALA A 164 -38.76 -7.26 3.41
CA ALA A 164 -39.47 -6.90 4.63
C ALA A 164 -40.70 -7.82 4.79
N PRO A 165 -40.96 -8.34 6.00
CA PRO A 165 -42.15 -9.16 6.26
C PRO A 165 -43.40 -8.34 5.97
N ARG A 166 -44.38 -8.97 5.34
CA ARG A 166 -45.57 -8.26 4.88
C ARG A 166 -46.51 -7.92 6.04
N ASP A 167 -46.49 -8.74 7.09
CA ASP A 167 -47.40 -8.65 8.24
C ASP A 167 -46.71 -8.93 9.59
N THR A 168 -47.32 -8.44 10.67
CA THR A 168 -46.84 -8.62 12.07
C THR A 168 -46.83 -10.09 12.53
N LEU A 169 -47.59 -10.98 11.89
CA LEU A 169 -47.57 -12.42 12.19
C LEU A 169 -46.33 -13.11 11.61
N GLU A 170 -45.92 -12.75 10.39
CA GLU A 170 -44.65 -13.18 9.79
C GLU A 170 -43.45 -12.62 10.55
N ALA A 171 -43.52 -11.36 10.99
CA ALA A 171 -42.47 -10.73 11.78
C ALA A 171 -42.17 -11.46 13.10
N LYS A 172 -43.19 -12.04 13.75
CA LYS A 172 -43.03 -12.84 14.97
C LYS A 172 -42.41 -14.23 14.70
N GLN A 173 -42.61 -14.79 13.51
CA GLN A 173 -42.01 -16.08 13.11
C GLN A 173 -40.52 -15.94 12.77
N LEU A 174 -40.08 -14.75 12.35
CA LEU A 174 -38.69 -14.49 11.96
C LEU A 174 -37.69 -14.41 13.13
N GLY A 175 -38.18 -14.34 14.38
CA GLY A 175 -37.34 -14.35 15.59
C GLY A 175 -36.43 -13.11 15.75
N PRO A 176 -35.90 -12.86 16.96
CA PRO A 176 -34.88 -11.82 17.14
C PRO A 176 -33.61 -12.28 16.42
N ARG A 177 -33.22 -11.54 15.38
CA ARG A 177 -31.96 -11.78 14.70
C ARG A 177 -30.83 -11.18 15.53
N ASN A 178 -29.99 -12.05 16.10
CA ASN A 178 -28.73 -11.63 16.67
C ASN A 178 -27.77 -11.32 15.53
N PHE A 179 -27.52 -10.03 15.31
CA PHE A 179 -26.35 -9.59 14.58
C PHE A 179 -25.19 -9.65 15.57
N GLU A 180 -24.22 -10.53 15.33
CA GLU A 180 -22.95 -10.41 16.03
C GLU A 180 -22.36 -9.04 15.67
N PRO A 181 -21.99 -8.20 16.65
CA PRO A 181 -21.31 -6.96 16.33
C PRO A 181 -19.99 -7.33 15.64
N GLU A 182 -19.90 -6.98 14.36
CA GLU A 182 -18.65 -7.03 13.61
C GLU A 182 -17.63 -6.18 14.37
N ALA A 183 -16.67 -6.84 15.00
CA ALA A 183 -15.52 -6.19 15.61
C ALA A 183 -14.23 -6.42 14.80
N PRO A 184 -14.17 -6.14 13.48
CA PRO A 184 -12.88 -6.03 12.82
C PRO A 184 -12.28 -4.68 13.20
N ASP A 185 -11.04 -4.70 13.69
CA ASP A 185 -10.27 -3.47 13.78
C ASP A 185 -10.13 -2.85 12.39
N LEU A 186 -10.36 -1.54 12.35
CA LEU A 186 -10.53 -0.80 11.11
C LEU A 186 -9.19 -0.31 10.58
N PHE A 187 -8.81 -0.81 9.41
CA PHE A 187 -7.66 -0.34 8.67
C PHE A 187 -8.00 -0.17 7.19
N TYR A 188 -7.74 1.03 6.66
CA TYR A 188 -7.99 1.37 5.26
C TYR A 188 -6.79 2.08 4.65
N ILE A 189 -6.39 1.63 3.47
CA ILE A 189 -5.47 2.35 2.59
C ILE A 189 -6.26 2.80 1.37
N LEU A 190 -6.42 4.10 1.22
CA LEU A 190 -7.04 4.72 0.06
C LEU A 190 -5.93 5.33 -0.80
N ARG A 191 -5.77 4.80 -2.01
CA ARG A 191 -4.92 5.41 -3.03
C ARG A 191 -5.79 6.33 -3.87
N ILE A 192 -5.34 7.56 -3.95
CA ILE A 192 -6.11 8.66 -4.50
C ILE A 192 -5.35 9.19 -5.71
N ASP A 193 -6.08 9.73 -6.69
CA ASP A 193 -5.51 10.37 -7.85
C ASP A 193 -4.47 11.44 -7.49
N GLY A 194 -3.50 11.58 -8.39
CA GLY A 194 -2.35 12.44 -8.14
C GLY A 194 -1.28 11.83 -7.22
N GLY A 195 -1.37 10.54 -6.89
CA GLY A 195 -0.32 9.83 -6.16
C GLY A 195 -0.25 10.22 -4.69
N LEU A 196 -1.41 10.48 -4.08
CA LEU A 196 -1.57 10.57 -2.64
C LEU A 196 -2.13 9.26 -2.11
N THR A 197 -1.74 8.94 -0.87
CA THR A 197 -2.20 7.75 -0.18
C THR A 197 -2.65 8.16 1.21
N LEU A 198 -3.88 7.83 1.55
CA LEU A 198 -4.42 7.98 2.90
C LEU A 198 -4.38 6.62 3.58
N ASP A 199 -3.79 6.60 4.76
CA ASP A 199 -3.73 5.44 5.64
C ASP A 199 -4.55 5.80 6.89
N LEU A 200 -5.73 5.20 7.00
CA LEU A 200 -6.69 5.45 8.07
C LEU A 200 -6.64 4.28 9.04
N ARG A 201 -6.37 4.59 10.31
CA ARG A 201 -6.24 3.59 11.37
C ARG A 201 -7.07 3.97 12.57
N GLN A 202 -7.59 2.94 13.22
CA GLN A 202 -8.10 3.05 14.56
C GLN A 202 -6.95 3.29 15.56
N ILE A 203 -7.28 3.91 16.69
CA ILE A 203 -6.29 4.32 17.70
C ILE A 203 -6.19 3.28 18.79
N GLU A 204 -7.31 2.63 19.10
CA GLU A 204 -7.32 1.44 19.92
C GLU A 204 -6.42 0.38 19.28
N PRO A 205 -5.57 -0.29 20.08
CA PRO A 205 -4.67 -1.30 19.55
C PRO A 205 -5.49 -2.45 18.96
N PRO A 206 -5.18 -2.88 17.72
CA PRO A 206 -5.94 -3.94 17.10
C PRO A 206 -5.75 -5.27 17.84
N ALA A 207 -6.77 -6.11 17.81
CA ALA A 207 -6.66 -7.51 18.14
C ALA A 207 -5.56 -8.18 17.28
N GLU A 208 -4.91 -9.21 17.82
CA GLU A 208 -3.76 -9.85 17.18
C GLU A 208 -4.06 -10.34 15.75
N ALA A 209 -5.27 -10.84 15.52
CA ALA A 209 -5.72 -11.28 14.20
C ALA A 209 -5.81 -10.13 13.18
N ALA A 210 -6.31 -8.96 13.60
CA ALA A 210 -6.42 -7.80 12.73
C ALA A 210 -5.04 -7.16 12.46
N LYS A 211 -4.12 -7.23 13.42
CA LYS A 211 -2.73 -6.80 13.22
C LYS A 211 -2.03 -7.61 12.12
N ALA A 212 -2.20 -8.94 12.11
CA ALA A 212 -1.64 -9.78 11.06
C ALA A 212 -2.22 -9.44 9.67
N LEU A 213 -3.52 -9.13 9.61
CA LEU A 213 -4.18 -8.69 8.38
C LEU A 213 -3.66 -7.32 7.93
N GLU A 214 -3.53 -6.34 8.83
CA GLU A 214 -2.93 -5.04 8.57
C GLU A 214 -1.52 -5.18 7.99
N ASP A 215 -0.66 -5.98 8.63
CA ASP A 215 0.71 -6.21 8.18
C ASP A 215 0.75 -6.85 6.79
N SER A 216 -0.18 -7.76 6.49
CA SER A 216 -0.31 -8.38 5.17
C SER A 216 -0.72 -7.39 4.08
N LEU A 217 -1.66 -6.49 4.37
CA LEU A 217 -2.12 -5.44 3.46
C LEU A 217 -1.01 -4.43 3.20
N ARG A 218 -0.27 -4.02 4.24
CA ARG A 218 0.90 -3.16 4.10
C ARG A 218 1.99 -3.80 3.26
N TRP A 219 2.25 -5.09 3.48
CA TRP A 219 3.21 -5.84 2.68
C TRP A 219 2.80 -5.90 1.21
N HIS A 220 1.51 -6.15 0.94
CA HIS A 220 0.98 -6.14 -0.42
C HIS A 220 1.11 -4.77 -1.08
N SER A 221 0.77 -3.70 -0.36
CA SER A 221 0.92 -2.31 -0.81
C SER A 221 2.37 -1.98 -1.15
N ARG A 222 3.33 -2.33 -0.27
CA ARG A 222 4.76 -2.11 -0.50
C ARG A 222 5.30 -2.90 -1.69
N ARG A 223 4.83 -4.15 -1.89
CA ARG A 223 5.25 -4.96 -3.04
C ARG A 223 4.74 -4.39 -4.36
N THR A 224 3.49 -3.96 -4.41
CA THR A 224 2.93 -3.34 -5.63
C THR A 224 3.66 -2.04 -5.96
N GLU A 225 3.98 -1.23 -4.97
CA GLU A 225 4.80 -0.02 -5.13
C GLU A 225 6.20 -0.34 -5.63
N ALA A 226 6.91 -1.24 -4.95
CA ALA A 226 8.27 -1.64 -5.34
C ALA A 226 8.30 -2.23 -6.76
N TRP A 227 7.31 -3.05 -7.11
CA TRP A 227 7.22 -3.66 -8.44
C TRP A 227 6.90 -2.62 -9.51
N SER A 228 5.99 -1.67 -9.23
CA SER A 228 5.70 -0.57 -10.16
C SER A 228 6.89 0.39 -10.35
N ALA A 229 7.69 0.62 -9.31
CA ALA A 229 8.92 1.39 -9.39
C ALA A 229 9.99 0.66 -10.21
N PHE A 230 10.11 -0.65 -9.99
CA PHE A 230 11.02 -1.51 -10.74
C PHE A 230 10.65 -1.57 -12.23
N THR A 231 9.38 -1.78 -12.58
CA THR A 231 8.95 -1.85 -13.98
C THR A 231 9.18 -0.53 -14.71
N LYS A 232 8.90 0.62 -14.07
CA LYS A 232 9.24 1.94 -14.61
C LYS A 232 10.74 2.11 -14.86
N LEU A 233 11.57 1.66 -13.91
CA LEU A 233 13.02 1.71 -14.04
C LEU A 233 13.53 0.82 -15.18
N VAL A 234 13.02 -0.42 -15.29
CA VAL A 234 13.37 -1.36 -16.36
C VAL A 234 12.96 -0.83 -17.73
N GLN A 235 11.79 -0.20 -17.84
CA GLN A 235 11.31 0.38 -19.09
C GLN A 235 12.08 1.63 -19.51
N ARG A 236 13.04 2.11 -18.69
CA ARG A 236 13.71 3.42 -18.85
C ARG A 236 12.72 4.57 -19.05
N GLN A 237 11.45 4.35 -18.70
CA GLN A 237 10.46 5.38 -18.59
C GLN A 237 10.78 6.07 -17.28
N LEU A 238 11.65 7.08 -17.37
CA LEU A 238 11.51 8.23 -16.47
C LEU A 238 10.03 8.59 -16.51
N PRO A 239 9.34 8.65 -15.37
CA PRO A 239 7.90 8.87 -15.34
C PRO A 239 7.58 10.07 -16.23
N ALA A 240 6.80 9.84 -17.29
CA ALA A 240 6.42 10.89 -18.21
C ALA A 240 5.79 12.01 -17.39
N HIS A 241 6.44 13.17 -17.39
CA HIS A 241 5.92 14.39 -16.83
C HIS A 241 4.68 14.79 -17.66
N PRO A 242 3.46 14.84 -17.10
CA PRO A 242 2.48 15.82 -17.53
C PRO A 242 2.86 17.21 -17.00
#